data_AF-A0A8H8NGN6-F1
#
_entry.id   AF-A0A8H8NGN6-F1
#
_cell.length_a   1.000
_cell.length_b   1.000
_cell.length_c   1.000
_cell.angle_alpha   90.00
_cell.angle_beta   90.00
_cell.angle_gamma   90.00
#
_symmetry.space_group_name_H-M   'P 1'
#
loop_
_entity.id
_entity.type
_entity.pdbx_description
1 polymer ?
#
loop_
_entity_poly.entity_id
_entity_poly.type
_entity_poly.pdbx_seq_one_letter_code
_entity_poly.pdbx_strand_id
1 'polypeptide(L)'
;MHSSVLAEMLTSQSAIQSAATGYPGSSDENPIVVPEVDANAFRDLLVMFYGIISDPLYQQFISDAADENLRNSDIFKRYLGIAVTSQQLSIDGLEDWARKQLNLVMSSPERLAGYSWDRDLLIAGLSYAKQTWDTDLERNVRNLICCHLQARGGWLSGSPIVQVVNDTLVHFYQKPELKDDDPALFGFVFCSILSLGHKSSVWKNLTQEDRTKLMVSQVYLTPLPRTALHLGWIYHPSDLSDFINAKKSTECSSECGKRFTTLVLRKTFTQEYLKRLESEAPLIGISALRELPRLRRDMIITMRKDDFSWEIEADCVKHIMFWLDEKINIVFTTLGNSYHNKIY
;
A
#
# COMPACT_ATOMS: atom_id res chain seq x y z
N MET A 1 29.96 11.14 3.32
CA MET A 1 29.11 10.18 4.06
C MET A 1 29.90 8.89 4.18
N HIS A 2 30.33 8.53 5.39
CA HIS A 2 31.03 7.26 5.65
C HIS A 2 30.05 6.39 6.45
N SER A 3 29.76 5.19 5.95
CA SER A 3 28.99 4.17 6.68
C SER A 3 29.74 3.82 7.96
N SER A 4 29.14 4.06 9.12
CA SER A 4 29.73 3.67 10.42
C SER A 4 29.83 2.15 10.55
N VAL A 5 28.87 1.40 10.00
CA VAL A 5 28.88 -0.07 10.01
C VAL A 5 29.98 -0.63 9.12
N LEU A 6 30.15 -0.13 7.89
CA LEU A 6 31.28 -0.57 7.05
C LEU A 6 32.60 -0.10 7.63
N ALA A 7 32.66 1.10 8.21
CA ALA A 7 33.83 1.54 8.95
C ALA A 7 34.12 0.60 10.12
N GLU A 8 33.14 0.19 10.93
CA GLU A 8 33.30 -0.78 12.02
C GLU A 8 33.61 -2.20 11.52
N MET A 9 33.04 -2.66 10.41
CA MET A 9 33.43 -3.94 9.80
C MET A 9 34.89 -3.90 9.33
N LEU A 10 35.37 -2.75 8.84
CA LEU A 10 36.74 -2.55 8.38
C LEU A 10 37.72 -2.16 9.52
N THR A 11 37.24 -1.59 10.63
CA THR A 11 38.05 -1.04 11.74
C THR A 11 37.87 -1.76 13.06
N SER A 12 36.93 -2.72 13.16
CA SER A 12 36.89 -3.67 14.26
C SER A 12 38.28 -4.27 14.42
N GLN A 13 38.79 -4.25 15.65
CA GLN A 13 40.19 -4.45 16.00
C GLN A 13 40.79 -5.81 15.59
N SER A 14 40.02 -6.67 14.90
CA SER A 14 40.51 -7.88 14.22
C SER A 14 41.17 -7.63 12.86
N ALA A 15 40.92 -6.50 12.17
CA ALA A 15 41.42 -6.29 10.80
C ALA A 15 42.84 -5.67 10.72
N ILE A 16 43.30 -5.00 11.78
CA ILE A 16 44.58 -4.23 11.74
C ILE A 16 45.76 -5.04 12.33
N GLN A 17 45.51 -6.22 12.93
CA GLN A 17 46.56 -7.13 13.39
C GLN A 17 46.50 -8.49 12.69
N SER A 18 47.48 -8.69 11.80
CA SER A 18 47.92 -9.97 11.20
C SER A 18 47.27 -10.38 9.86
N ALA A 19 48.03 -10.16 8.79
CA ALA A 19 47.83 -10.76 7.47
C ALA A 19 48.16 -12.28 7.44
N ALA A 20 47.99 -12.99 8.57
CA ALA A 20 48.47 -14.37 8.75
C ALA A 20 47.36 -15.38 9.09
N THR A 21 46.11 -14.96 9.27
CA THR A 21 44.99 -15.86 9.62
C THR A 21 43.76 -15.49 8.80
N GLY A 22 43.06 -16.49 8.25
CA GLY A 22 41.96 -16.36 7.30
C GLY A 22 40.74 -15.62 7.84
N TYR A 23 40.85 -14.29 7.93
CA TYR A 23 39.77 -13.41 8.34
C TYR A 23 38.86 -13.07 7.15
N PRO A 24 37.56 -12.83 7.40
CA PRO A 24 36.64 -12.33 6.38
C PRO A 24 37.15 -11.03 5.76
N GLY A 25 37.21 -10.99 4.43
CA GLY A 25 37.68 -9.89 3.60
C GLY A 25 39.15 -9.93 3.17
N SER A 26 39.92 -10.97 3.54
CA SER A 26 41.34 -11.04 3.17
C SER A 26 41.61 -11.60 1.77
N SER A 27 40.68 -12.40 1.22
CA SER A 27 40.80 -12.99 -0.12
C SER A 27 39.43 -13.44 -0.65
N ASP A 28 39.36 -13.88 -1.91
CA ASP A 28 38.14 -14.46 -2.50
C ASP A 28 37.72 -15.75 -1.79
N GLU A 29 38.67 -16.51 -1.23
CA GLU A 29 38.38 -17.69 -0.41
C GLU A 29 37.84 -17.34 0.99
N ASN A 30 38.01 -16.09 1.43
CA ASN A 30 37.51 -15.57 2.71
C ASN A 30 36.82 -14.22 2.48
N PRO A 31 35.66 -14.16 1.80
CA PRO A 31 35.03 -12.89 1.47
C PRO A 31 34.40 -12.22 2.71
N ILE A 32 34.20 -10.90 2.65
CA ILE A 32 33.30 -10.23 3.59
C ILE A 32 31.88 -10.65 3.22
N VAL A 33 31.23 -11.42 4.10
CA VAL A 33 29.83 -11.79 3.94
C VAL A 33 28.99 -10.75 4.67
N VAL A 34 28.17 -10.02 3.92
CA VAL A 34 27.12 -9.17 4.49
C VAL A 34 25.84 -10.01 4.53
N PRO A 35 25.41 -10.49 5.71
CA PRO A 35 24.23 -11.33 5.81
C PRO A 35 22.97 -10.52 5.45
N GLU A 36 21.95 -11.22 4.93
CA GLU A 36 20.60 -10.67 4.73
C GLU A 36 20.50 -9.48 3.74
N VAL A 37 21.51 -9.31 2.88
CA VAL A 37 21.50 -8.32 1.80
C VAL A 37 21.34 -9.04 0.46
N ASP A 38 20.34 -8.64 -0.32
CA ASP A 38 20.17 -9.11 -1.70
C ASP A 38 21.32 -8.58 -2.58
N ALA A 39 21.93 -9.47 -3.37
CA ALA A 39 23.09 -9.13 -4.18
C ALA A 39 22.78 -8.05 -5.24
N ASN A 40 21.55 -8.01 -5.77
CA ASN A 40 21.18 -6.98 -6.74
C ASN A 40 20.93 -5.65 -6.02
N ALA A 41 20.25 -5.65 -4.87
CA ALA A 41 20.10 -4.47 -4.04
C ALA A 41 21.46 -3.86 -3.64
N PHE A 42 22.44 -4.70 -3.30
CA PHE A 42 23.80 -4.24 -3.00
C PHE A 42 24.51 -3.66 -4.24
N ARG A 43 24.36 -4.28 -5.42
CA ARG A 43 24.90 -3.72 -6.67
C ARG A 43 24.29 -2.37 -6.99
N ASP A 44 22.97 -2.25 -6.85
CA ASP A 44 22.23 -1.01 -7.05
C ASP A 44 22.68 0.08 -6.06
N LEU A 45 22.93 -0.29 -4.80
CA LEU A 45 23.53 0.58 -3.79
C LEU A 45 24.93 1.08 -4.22
N LEU A 46 25.80 0.17 -4.69
CA LEU A 46 27.14 0.53 -5.16
C LEU A 46 27.11 1.47 -6.37
N VAL A 47 26.17 1.27 -7.29
CA VAL A 47 25.95 2.20 -8.41
C VAL A 47 25.58 3.58 -7.88
N MET A 48 24.71 3.69 -6.86
CA MET A 48 24.38 4.99 -6.28
C MET A 48 25.53 5.61 -5.49
N PHE A 49 26.37 4.80 -4.86
CA PHE A 49 27.46 5.28 -4.02
C PHE A 49 28.70 5.72 -4.83
N TYR A 50 29.04 4.97 -5.89
CA TYR A 50 30.24 5.19 -6.71
C TYR A 50 29.93 5.68 -8.13
N GLY A 51 28.66 5.76 -8.52
CA GLY A 51 28.25 6.13 -9.85
C GLY A 51 28.71 7.54 -10.23
N ILE A 52 29.05 7.69 -11.51
CA ILE A 52 29.45 8.96 -12.09
C ILE A 52 28.23 9.56 -12.77
N ILE A 53 28.04 10.88 -12.66
CA ILE A 53 26.90 11.57 -13.26
C ILE A 53 26.78 11.31 -14.77
N SER A 54 27.87 11.09 -15.49
CA SER A 54 27.82 10.78 -16.93
C SER A 54 27.41 9.34 -17.26
N ASP A 55 27.33 8.45 -16.26
CA ASP A 55 26.96 7.05 -16.47
C ASP A 55 25.45 6.92 -16.77
N PRO A 56 25.05 6.27 -17.88
CA PRO A 56 23.65 6.12 -18.23
C PRO A 56 22.81 5.40 -17.17
N LEU A 57 23.38 4.39 -16.49
CA LEU A 57 22.69 3.66 -15.43
C LEU A 57 22.49 4.56 -14.22
N TYR A 58 23.51 5.34 -13.81
CA TYR A 58 23.34 6.31 -12.73
C TYR A 58 22.27 7.36 -13.06
N GLN A 59 22.27 7.88 -14.30
CA GLN A 59 21.26 8.82 -14.79
C GLN A 59 19.85 8.23 -14.76
N GLN A 60 19.72 6.94 -15.06
CA GLN A 60 18.46 6.24 -14.96
C GLN A 60 17.95 6.22 -13.50
N PHE A 61 18.80 5.90 -12.52
CA PHE A 61 18.40 5.86 -11.11
C PHE A 61 17.95 7.21 -10.54
N ILE A 62 18.46 8.32 -11.06
CA ILE A 62 18.05 9.65 -10.57
C ILE A 62 16.80 10.19 -11.26
N SER A 63 16.40 9.62 -12.41
CA SER A 63 15.30 10.13 -13.23
C SER A 63 14.06 9.21 -13.26
N ASP A 64 14.24 7.90 -13.10
CA ASP A 64 13.19 6.88 -13.20
C ASP A 64 11.99 7.14 -12.27
N ALA A 65 12.22 7.66 -11.06
CA ALA A 65 11.14 7.97 -10.12
C ALA A 65 10.36 9.24 -10.51
N ALA A 66 11.04 10.20 -11.14
CA ALA A 66 10.45 11.47 -11.54
C ALA A 66 9.53 11.30 -12.75
N ASP A 67 9.89 10.43 -13.70
CA ASP A 67 9.05 10.13 -14.86
C ASP A 67 7.88 9.21 -14.49
N GLU A 68 6.67 9.77 -14.46
CA GLU A 68 5.47 9.02 -14.13
C GLU A 68 5.18 7.82 -15.03
N ASN A 69 5.69 7.82 -16.28
CA ASN A 69 5.43 6.76 -17.25
C ASN A 69 6.36 5.56 -17.05
N LEU A 70 7.50 5.76 -16.40
CA LEU A 70 8.45 4.69 -16.12
C LEU A 70 8.07 3.95 -14.84
N ARG A 71 7.46 4.63 -13.85
CA ARG A 71 7.06 4.07 -12.54
C ARG A 71 6.35 2.72 -12.67
N ASN A 72 6.93 1.69 -12.06
CA ASN A 72 6.43 0.32 -12.07
C ASN A 72 6.95 -0.46 -10.83
N SER A 73 6.62 -1.75 -10.76
CA SER A 73 7.05 -2.65 -9.67
C SER A 73 8.57 -2.82 -9.57
N ASP A 74 9.28 -2.84 -10.69
CA ASP A 74 10.73 -3.06 -10.72
C ASP A 74 11.49 -1.85 -10.21
N ILE A 75 11.04 -0.64 -10.57
CA ILE A 75 11.56 0.61 -10.05
C ILE A 75 11.31 0.72 -8.55
N PHE A 76 10.11 0.35 -8.08
CA PHE A 76 9.83 0.30 -6.64
C PHE A 76 10.75 -0.71 -5.92
N LYS A 77 10.91 -1.92 -6.47
CA LYS A 77 11.79 -2.95 -5.92
C LYS A 77 13.23 -2.47 -5.79
N ARG A 78 13.74 -1.80 -6.82
CA ARG A 78 15.08 -1.22 -6.85
C ARG A 78 15.28 -0.21 -5.72
N TYR A 79 14.43 0.81 -5.61
CA TYR A 79 14.58 1.81 -4.55
C TYR A 79 14.35 1.22 -3.15
N LEU A 80 13.45 0.25 -3.01
CA LEU A 80 13.24 -0.43 -1.73
C LEU A 80 14.49 -1.22 -1.33
N GLY A 81 15.13 -1.91 -2.28
CA GLY A 81 16.39 -2.60 -2.06
C GLY A 81 17.50 -1.65 -1.60
N ILE A 82 17.66 -0.50 -2.27
CA ILE A 82 18.63 0.53 -1.87
C ILE A 82 18.32 1.05 -0.47
N ALA A 83 17.05 1.36 -0.18
CA ALA A 83 16.61 1.92 1.09
C ALA A 83 16.88 0.95 2.26
N VAL A 84 16.44 -0.31 2.14
CA VAL A 84 16.67 -1.35 3.15
C VAL A 84 18.16 -1.63 3.35
N THR A 85 18.91 -1.77 2.25
CA THR A 85 20.36 -2.04 2.35
C THR A 85 21.12 -0.85 2.96
N SER A 86 20.74 0.38 2.61
CA SER A 86 21.32 1.60 3.20
C SER A 86 21.03 1.67 4.70
N GLN A 87 19.81 1.33 5.11
CA GLN A 87 19.43 1.28 6.52
C GLN A 87 20.28 0.24 7.29
N GLN A 88 20.40 -0.98 6.76
CA GLN A 88 21.21 -2.04 7.36
C GLN A 88 22.69 -1.65 7.51
N LEU A 89 23.22 -0.89 6.55
CA LEU A 89 24.61 -0.41 6.56
C LEU A 89 24.79 0.97 7.20
N SER A 90 23.74 1.54 7.82
CA SER A 90 23.78 2.88 8.42
C SER A 90 24.31 3.97 7.47
N ILE A 91 23.75 4.00 6.25
CA ILE A 91 24.02 5.01 5.22
C ILE A 91 22.81 5.94 5.10
N ASP A 92 22.56 6.68 6.18
CA ASP A 92 21.32 7.46 6.37
C ASP A 92 20.98 8.37 5.19
N GLY A 93 21.98 9.04 4.61
CA GLY A 93 21.74 9.93 3.47
C GLY A 93 21.24 9.24 2.20
N LEU A 94 21.68 8.00 1.97
CA LEU A 94 21.23 7.21 0.81
C LEU A 94 19.88 6.55 1.09
N GLU A 95 19.64 6.14 2.34
CA GLU A 95 18.32 5.70 2.81
C GLU A 95 17.27 6.80 2.65
N ASP A 96 17.57 8.01 3.12
CA ASP A 96 16.75 9.22 2.96
C ASP A 96 16.41 9.51 1.49
N TRP A 97 17.43 9.44 0.63
CA TRP A 97 17.25 9.66 -0.80
C TRP A 97 16.35 8.58 -1.41
N ALA A 98 16.61 7.31 -1.14
CA ALA A 98 15.83 6.19 -1.67
C ALA A 98 14.38 6.23 -1.17
N ARG A 99 14.14 6.59 0.09
CA ARG A 99 12.80 6.82 0.65
C ARG A 99 12.05 7.93 -0.06
N LYS A 100 12.71 9.02 -0.43
CA LYS A 100 12.09 10.08 -1.26
C LYS A 100 11.71 9.54 -2.64
N GLN A 101 12.57 8.72 -3.27
CA GLN A 101 12.24 8.08 -4.55
C GLN A 101 11.06 7.11 -4.42
N LEU A 102 10.98 6.33 -3.35
CA LEU A 102 9.84 5.45 -3.06
C LEU A 102 8.53 6.23 -2.97
N ASN A 103 8.53 7.37 -2.26
CA ASN A 103 7.37 8.26 -2.18
C ASN A 103 6.98 8.84 -3.55
N LEU A 104 7.95 9.19 -4.40
CA LEU A 104 7.68 9.65 -5.76
C LEU A 104 7.05 8.54 -6.60
N VAL A 105 7.60 7.33 -6.57
CA VAL A 105 7.03 6.16 -7.26
C VAL A 105 5.60 5.91 -6.77
N MET A 106 5.39 5.97 -5.46
CA MET A 106 4.11 5.71 -4.81
C MET A 106 3.14 6.90 -4.78
N SER A 107 3.49 8.04 -5.39
CA SER A 107 2.62 9.22 -5.41
C SER A 107 1.33 9.03 -6.22
N SER A 108 1.26 7.99 -7.06
CA SER A 108 0.09 7.66 -7.90
C SER A 108 -0.21 6.15 -7.87
N PRO A 109 -0.60 5.57 -6.72
CA PRO A 109 -0.80 4.12 -6.56
C PRO A 109 -1.86 3.56 -7.52
N GLU A 110 -2.80 4.39 -7.96
CA GLU A 110 -3.80 4.04 -8.96
C GLU A 110 -3.24 3.62 -10.31
N ARG A 111 -2.14 4.25 -10.77
CA ARG A 111 -1.47 3.90 -12.04
C ARG A 111 -0.70 2.60 -11.87
N LEU A 112 -0.14 2.40 -10.69
CA LEU A 112 0.66 1.23 -10.34
C LEU A 112 -0.18 -0.06 -10.18
N ALA A 113 -1.45 0.05 -9.83
CA ALA A 113 -2.32 -1.11 -9.60
C ALA A 113 -2.47 -2.04 -10.83
N GLY A 114 -2.22 -1.52 -12.04
CA GLY A 114 -2.26 -2.31 -13.28
C GLY A 114 -1.07 -3.26 -13.49
N TYR A 115 0.07 -2.97 -12.86
CA TYR A 115 1.29 -3.76 -13.01
C TYR A 115 1.22 -5.09 -12.26
N SER A 116 2.15 -6.00 -12.58
CA SER A 116 2.33 -7.22 -11.82
C SER A 116 3.11 -6.90 -10.55
N TRP A 117 2.51 -7.15 -9.39
CA TRP A 117 3.17 -6.96 -8.11
C TRP A 117 3.47 -8.31 -7.51
N ASP A 118 4.72 -8.48 -7.12
CA ASP A 118 5.11 -9.59 -6.28
C ASP A 118 4.57 -9.38 -4.86
N ARG A 119 4.05 -10.44 -4.25
CA ARG A 119 3.45 -10.38 -2.91
C ARG A 119 4.49 -10.00 -1.87
N ASP A 120 5.66 -10.61 -1.93
CA ASP A 120 6.69 -10.45 -0.92
C ASP A 120 7.30 -9.04 -1.02
N LEU A 121 7.39 -8.49 -2.24
CA LEU A 121 7.71 -7.07 -2.47
C LEU A 121 6.72 -6.11 -1.81
N LEU A 122 5.41 -6.34 -1.93
CA LEU A 122 4.39 -5.50 -1.30
C LEU A 122 4.48 -5.54 0.23
N ILE A 123 4.71 -6.73 0.80
CA ILE A 123 4.90 -6.94 2.24
C ILE A 123 6.16 -6.23 2.73
N ALA A 124 7.28 -6.36 1.99
CA ALA A 124 8.53 -5.70 2.32
C ALA A 124 8.38 -4.17 2.30
N GLY A 125 7.70 -3.62 1.27
CA GLY A 125 7.43 -2.19 1.17
C GLY A 125 6.60 -1.65 2.35
N LEU A 126 5.55 -2.37 2.74
CA LEU A 126 4.71 -1.98 3.88
C LEU A 126 5.49 -2.06 5.20
N SER A 127 6.27 -3.12 5.38
CA SER A 127 7.08 -3.33 6.59
C SER A 127 8.15 -2.24 6.73
N TYR A 128 8.84 -1.91 5.64
CA TYR A 128 9.83 -0.83 5.61
C TYR A 128 9.22 0.53 5.97
N ALA A 129 8.05 0.86 5.40
CA ALA A 129 7.37 2.12 5.70
C ALA A 129 7.03 2.24 7.19
N LYS A 130 6.57 1.16 7.82
CA LYS A 130 6.28 1.12 9.26
C LYS A 130 7.53 1.25 10.12
N GLN A 131 8.59 0.52 9.77
CA GLN A 131 9.86 0.55 10.50
C GLN A 131 10.48 1.96 10.49
N THR A 132 10.29 2.69 9.40
CA THR A 132 10.80 4.07 9.24
C THR A 132 9.79 5.15 9.65
N TRP A 133 8.60 4.74 10.14
CA TRP A 133 7.49 5.64 10.48
C TRP A 133 7.08 6.60 9.36
N ASP A 134 7.26 6.19 8.10
CA ASP A 134 6.83 6.94 6.93
C ASP A 134 5.34 6.68 6.66
N THR A 135 4.49 7.50 7.28
CA THR A 135 3.03 7.37 7.19
C THR A 135 2.48 7.59 5.78
N ASP A 136 3.17 8.40 4.96
CA ASP A 136 2.75 8.66 3.58
C ASP A 136 3.05 7.46 2.69
N LEU A 137 4.25 6.89 2.81
CA LEU A 137 4.62 5.67 2.10
C LEU A 137 3.75 4.49 2.55
N GLU A 138 3.53 4.33 3.85
CA GLU A 138 2.70 3.26 4.42
C GLU A 138 1.27 3.32 3.84
N ARG A 139 0.65 4.50 3.84
CA ARG A 139 -0.67 4.72 3.27
C ARG A 139 -0.70 4.39 1.77
N ASN A 140 0.28 4.88 1.01
CA ASN A 140 0.30 4.66 -0.44
C ASN A 140 0.53 3.19 -0.81
N VAL A 141 1.41 2.49 -0.09
CA VAL A 141 1.64 1.04 -0.28
C VAL A 141 0.39 0.25 0.11
N ARG A 142 -0.28 0.58 1.23
CA ARG A 142 -1.56 -0.05 1.60
C ARG A 142 -2.61 0.15 0.51
N ASN A 143 -2.77 1.37 0.02
CA ASN A 143 -3.71 1.69 -1.06
C ASN A 143 -3.42 0.89 -2.33
N LEU A 144 -2.14 0.75 -2.69
CA LEU A 144 -1.72 -0.08 -3.82
C LEU A 144 -2.09 -1.55 -3.61
N ILE A 145 -1.79 -2.12 -2.44
CA ILE A 145 -2.15 -3.51 -2.09
C ILE A 145 -3.66 -3.70 -2.27
N CYS A 146 -4.47 -2.83 -1.66
CA CYS A 146 -5.92 -2.90 -1.75
C CYS A 146 -6.42 -2.82 -3.21
N CYS A 147 -5.87 -1.90 -4.01
CA CYS A 147 -6.22 -1.77 -5.42
C CYS A 147 -5.81 -3.00 -6.24
N HIS A 148 -4.61 -3.53 -6.00
CA HIS A 148 -4.08 -4.70 -6.71
C HIS A 148 -4.93 -5.95 -6.47
N LEU A 149 -5.31 -6.18 -5.21
CA LEU A 149 -6.16 -7.31 -4.80
C LEU A 149 -7.61 -7.16 -5.28
N GLN A 150 -8.07 -5.93 -5.53
CA GLN A 150 -9.41 -5.70 -6.04
C GLN A 150 -9.51 -5.84 -7.57
N ALA A 151 -8.55 -5.28 -8.33
CA ALA A 151 -8.63 -5.10 -9.78
C ALA A 151 -8.87 -6.39 -10.59
N ARG A 152 -8.72 -7.57 -9.96
CA ARG A 152 -8.64 -8.86 -10.64
C ARG A 152 -9.74 -9.84 -10.22
N GLY A 153 -10.69 -9.43 -9.38
CA GLY A 153 -11.75 -10.30 -8.85
C GLY A 153 -13.01 -10.46 -9.71
N GLY A 154 -13.09 -9.84 -10.89
CA GLY A 154 -14.37 -9.61 -11.58
C GLY A 154 -14.83 -10.64 -12.61
N TRP A 155 -13.97 -11.12 -13.51
CA TRP A 155 -14.50 -11.70 -14.78
C TRP A 155 -13.68 -12.84 -15.40
N LEU A 156 -12.58 -13.27 -14.78
CA LEU A 156 -11.69 -14.31 -15.34
C LEU A 156 -11.55 -15.50 -14.39
N SER A 157 -12.68 -16.15 -14.08
CA SER A 157 -12.67 -17.44 -13.38
C SER A 157 -11.76 -18.42 -14.14
N GLY A 158 -10.61 -18.79 -13.54
CA GLY A 158 -9.64 -19.71 -14.12
C GLY A 158 -8.35 -19.06 -14.66
N SER A 159 -8.19 -17.74 -14.62
CA SER A 159 -6.90 -17.12 -14.96
C SER A 159 -5.88 -17.37 -13.84
N PRO A 160 -4.60 -17.70 -14.18
CA PRO A 160 -3.51 -17.81 -13.19
C PRO A 160 -3.38 -16.58 -12.29
N ILE A 161 -3.71 -15.41 -12.84
CA ILE A 161 -3.68 -14.13 -12.14
C ILE A 161 -4.69 -14.07 -10.98
N VAL A 162 -5.89 -14.63 -11.17
CA VAL A 162 -6.91 -14.68 -10.12
C VAL A 162 -6.48 -15.62 -9.00
N GLN A 163 -5.80 -16.72 -9.35
CA GLN A 163 -5.26 -17.65 -8.37
C GLN A 163 -4.20 -16.97 -7.49
N VAL A 164 -3.25 -16.24 -8.09
CA VAL A 164 -2.22 -15.49 -7.33
C VAL A 164 -2.84 -14.49 -6.36
N VAL A 165 -3.88 -13.77 -6.78
CA VAL A 165 -4.59 -12.81 -5.90
C VAL A 165 -5.31 -13.52 -4.76
N ASN A 166 -5.98 -14.64 -5.06
CA ASN A 166 -6.66 -15.45 -4.04
C ASN A 166 -5.68 -16.03 -3.03
N ASP A 167 -4.54 -16.56 -3.48
CA ASP A 167 -3.48 -17.08 -2.63
C ASP A 167 -2.88 -15.96 -1.77
N THR A 168 -2.73 -14.76 -2.34
CA THR A 168 -2.27 -13.58 -1.60
C THR A 168 -3.28 -13.14 -0.53
N LEU A 169 -4.59 -13.16 -0.83
CA LEU A 169 -5.64 -12.86 0.14
C LEU A 169 -5.61 -13.86 1.30
N VAL A 170 -5.53 -15.17 1.00
CA VAL A 170 -5.44 -16.22 2.03
C VAL A 170 -4.19 -16.01 2.88
N HIS A 171 -3.05 -15.74 2.26
CA HIS A 171 -1.79 -15.48 2.97
C HIS A 171 -1.91 -14.29 3.93
N PHE A 172 -2.42 -13.15 3.47
CA PHE A 172 -2.61 -11.99 4.34
C PHE A 172 -3.61 -12.28 5.46
N TYR A 173 -4.69 -13.00 5.17
CA TYR A 173 -5.72 -13.31 6.15
C TYR A 173 -5.23 -14.23 7.28
N GLN A 174 -4.37 -15.19 6.93
CA GLN A 174 -3.80 -16.16 7.87
C GLN A 174 -2.62 -15.60 8.68
N LYS A 175 -2.09 -14.42 8.30
CA LYS A 175 -0.99 -13.77 9.02
C LYS A 175 -1.51 -13.14 10.31
N PRO A 176 -1.22 -13.70 11.51
CA PRO A 176 -1.82 -13.23 12.75
C PRO A 176 -1.45 -11.78 13.08
N GLU A 177 -0.21 -11.40 12.80
CA GLU A 177 0.34 -10.08 13.12
C GLU A 177 -0.30 -8.98 12.27
N LEU A 178 -0.81 -9.31 11.08
CA LEU A 178 -1.39 -8.30 10.17
C LEU A 178 -2.54 -7.54 10.82
N LYS A 179 -3.31 -8.21 11.69
CA LYS A 179 -4.43 -7.59 12.39
C LYS A 179 -3.96 -6.48 13.34
N ASP A 180 -2.89 -6.73 14.06
CA ASP A 180 -2.38 -5.82 15.08
C ASP A 180 -1.48 -4.75 14.42
N ASP A 181 -0.68 -5.15 13.44
CA ASP A 181 0.19 -4.26 12.68
C ASP A 181 -0.59 -3.34 11.73
N ASP A 182 -1.64 -3.85 11.07
CA ASP A 182 -2.42 -3.16 10.04
C ASP A 182 -3.92 -3.52 10.06
N PRO A 183 -4.68 -3.03 11.05
CA PRO A 183 -6.08 -3.40 11.19
C PRO A 183 -6.93 -3.00 9.99
N ALA A 184 -6.56 -1.92 9.29
CA ALA A 184 -7.23 -1.48 8.07
C ALA A 184 -7.01 -2.46 6.91
N LEU A 185 -5.75 -2.87 6.66
CA LEU A 185 -5.46 -3.85 5.61
C LEU A 185 -6.07 -5.22 5.94
N PHE A 186 -5.97 -5.68 7.20
CA PHE A 186 -6.64 -6.91 7.64
C PHE A 186 -8.14 -6.83 7.39
N GLY A 187 -8.78 -5.72 7.77
CA GLY A 187 -10.20 -5.48 7.54
C GLY A 187 -10.61 -5.51 6.06
N PHE A 188 -9.79 -4.96 5.18
CA PHE A 188 -9.99 -5.04 3.73
C PHE A 188 -9.87 -6.48 3.22
N VAL A 189 -8.85 -7.22 3.67
CA VAL A 189 -8.64 -8.62 3.30
C VAL A 189 -9.81 -9.50 3.77
N PHE A 190 -10.23 -9.32 5.02
CA PHE A 190 -11.42 -9.97 5.58
C PHE A 190 -12.67 -9.66 4.77
N CYS A 191 -12.94 -8.38 4.47
CA CYS A 191 -14.06 -7.96 3.62
C CYS A 191 -13.97 -8.60 2.22
N SER A 192 -12.77 -8.69 1.66
CA SER A 192 -12.52 -9.27 0.35
C SER A 192 -12.84 -10.77 0.33
N ILE A 193 -12.34 -11.54 1.30
CA ILE A 193 -12.62 -12.97 1.42
C ILE A 193 -14.11 -13.23 1.69
N LEU A 194 -14.71 -12.45 2.59
CA LEU A 194 -16.13 -12.57 2.92
C LEU A 194 -17.01 -12.34 1.68
N SER A 195 -16.69 -11.33 0.86
CA SER A 195 -17.44 -11.02 -0.37
C SER A 195 -17.49 -12.16 -1.40
N LEU A 196 -16.49 -13.05 -1.40
CA LEU A 196 -16.43 -14.19 -2.32
C LEU A 196 -17.43 -15.30 -1.96
N GLY A 197 -17.87 -15.33 -0.69
CA GLY A 197 -18.80 -16.31 -0.16
C GLY A 197 -18.26 -17.73 -0.04
N HIS A 198 -19.02 -18.57 0.67
CA HIS A 198 -18.63 -19.92 1.08
C HIS A 198 -18.39 -20.93 -0.05
N LYS A 199 -18.87 -20.64 -1.25
CA LYS A 199 -18.66 -21.52 -2.42
C LYS A 199 -17.33 -21.26 -3.13
N SER A 200 -16.62 -20.19 -2.77
CA SER A 200 -15.35 -19.83 -3.39
C SER A 200 -14.23 -20.83 -3.06
N SER A 201 -13.26 -20.97 -3.96
CA SER A 201 -12.05 -21.77 -3.70
C SER A 201 -11.22 -21.20 -2.56
N VAL A 202 -11.23 -19.88 -2.36
CA VAL A 202 -10.56 -19.18 -1.26
C VAL A 202 -10.99 -19.77 0.10
N TRP A 203 -12.29 -19.94 0.33
CA TRP A 203 -12.78 -20.49 1.59
C TRP A 203 -12.36 -21.94 1.82
N LYS A 204 -12.14 -22.72 0.76
CA LYS A 204 -11.66 -24.10 0.88
C LYS A 204 -10.24 -24.20 1.43
N ASN A 205 -9.44 -23.15 1.23
CA ASN A 205 -8.07 -23.05 1.72
C ASN A 205 -7.99 -22.48 3.16
N LEU A 206 -9.13 -22.14 3.76
CA LEU A 206 -9.22 -21.64 5.13
C LEU A 206 -9.49 -22.76 6.13
N THR A 207 -9.10 -22.51 7.39
CA THR A 207 -9.37 -23.45 8.48
C THR A 207 -10.89 -23.57 8.73
N GLN A 208 -11.30 -24.58 9.50
CA GLN A 208 -12.72 -24.70 9.91
C GLN A 208 -13.14 -23.53 10.82
N GLU A 209 -12.23 -23.08 11.68
CA GLU A 209 -12.47 -21.94 12.56
C GLU A 209 -12.70 -20.66 11.74
N ASP A 210 -11.82 -20.36 10.79
CA ASP A 210 -11.95 -19.19 9.90
C ASP A 210 -13.27 -19.17 9.14
N ARG A 211 -13.65 -20.32 8.56
CA ARG A 211 -14.92 -20.46 7.85
C ARG A 211 -16.12 -20.21 8.77
N THR A 212 -16.05 -20.69 10.01
CA THR A 212 -17.11 -20.47 11.01
C THR A 212 -17.23 -18.98 11.33
N LYS A 213 -16.09 -18.31 11.56
CA LYS A 213 -16.05 -16.86 11.82
C LYS A 213 -16.62 -16.07 10.64
N LEU A 214 -16.24 -16.40 9.40
CA LEU A 214 -16.78 -15.75 8.19
C LEU A 214 -18.29 -15.95 8.04
N MET A 215 -18.82 -17.15 8.34
CA MET A 215 -20.27 -17.40 8.31
C MET A 215 -21.01 -16.56 9.36
N VAL A 216 -20.49 -16.49 10.60
CA VAL A 216 -21.07 -15.64 11.65
C VAL A 216 -21.04 -14.17 11.24
N SER A 217 -19.91 -13.70 10.70
CA SER A 217 -19.79 -12.34 10.20
C SER A 217 -20.75 -12.04 9.05
N GLN A 218 -20.99 -12.99 8.14
CA GLN A 218 -21.96 -12.81 7.05
C GLN A 218 -23.37 -12.52 7.59
N VAL A 219 -23.80 -13.25 8.63
CA VAL A 219 -25.10 -13.02 9.29
C VAL A 219 -25.12 -11.65 9.97
N TYR A 220 -24.06 -11.32 10.71
CA TYR A 220 -23.98 -10.06 11.46
C TYR A 220 -23.94 -8.82 10.57
N LEU A 221 -23.31 -8.92 9.40
CA LEU A 221 -23.10 -7.81 8.47
C LEU A 221 -24.19 -7.73 7.37
N THR A 222 -25.28 -8.50 7.49
CA THR A 222 -26.42 -8.47 6.56
C THR A 222 -27.72 -8.13 7.31
N PRO A 223 -28.34 -6.96 7.07
CA PRO A 223 -27.83 -5.83 6.28
C PRO A 223 -26.62 -5.15 6.97
N LEU A 224 -25.88 -4.33 6.23
CA LEU A 224 -24.70 -3.66 6.76
C LEU A 224 -25.06 -2.71 7.92
N PRO A 225 -24.37 -2.78 9.08
CA PRO A 225 -24.62 -1.88 10.19
C PRO A 225 -23.96 -0.52 9.94
N ARG A 226 -24.61 0.33 9.13
CA ARG A 226 -24.06 1.59 8.59
C ARG A 226 -23.42 2.52 9.62
N THR A 227 -24.11 2.75 10.74
CA THR A 227 -23.62 3.64 11.81
C THR A 227 -22.39 3.05 12.49
N ALA A 228 -22.40 1.75 12.76
CA ALA A 228 -21.27 1.07 13.37
C ALA A 228 -20.05 1.05 12.43
N LEU A 229 -20.27 0.96 11.11
CA LEU A 229 -19.21 0.98 10.10
C LEU A 229 -18.81 2.40 9.66
N HIS A 230 -19.33 3.45 10.29
CA HIS A 230 -19.01 4.84 9.95
C HIS A 230 -19.26 5.21 8.47
N LEU A 231 -20.29 4.64 7.83
CA LEU A 231 -20.56 4.86 6.40
C LEU A 231 -21.23 6.20 6.08
N GLY A 232 -21.50 7.05 7.09
CA GLY A 232 -22.23 8.32 6.93
C GLY A 232 -21.66 9.24 5.85
N TRP A 233 -20.33 9.28 5.71
CA TRP A 233 -19.64 10.13 4.74
C TRP A 233 -19.94 9.80 3.27
N ILE A 234 -20.39 8.57 2.98
CA ILE A 234 -20.80 8.15 1.63
C ILE A 234 -22.17 8.77 1.28
N TYR A 235 -23.05 8.90 2.28
CA TYR A 235 -24.43 9.41 2.11
C TYR A 235 -24.54 10.92 2.31
N HIS A 236 -23.65 11.51 3.11
CA HIS A 236 -23.68 12.91 3.51
C HIS A 236 -22.38 13.61 3.10
N PRO A 237 -22.32 14.17 1.88
CA PRO A 237 -21.15 14.91 1.41
C PRO A 237 -20.85 16.18 2.21
N SER A 238 -21.77 16.61 3.09
CA SER A 238 -21.55 17.69 4.05
C SER A 238 -20.35 17.44 4.96
N ASP A 239 -20.09 16.18 5.34
CA ASP A 239 -18.95 15.83 6.21
C ASP A 239 -17.60 16.23 5.57
N LEU A 240 -17.50 16.08 4.25
CA LEU A 240 -16.34 16.53 3.49
C LEU A 240 -16.31 18.05 3.38
N SER A 241 -17.48 18.68 3.20
CA SER A 241 -17.56 20.13 3.13
C SER A 241 -17.09 20.76 4.45
N ASP A 242 -17.45 20.17 5.59
CA ASP A 242 -16.99 20.58 6.92
C ASP A 242 -15.49 20.35 7.11
N PHE A 243 -14.96 19.21 6.62
CA PHE A 243 -13.51 18.97 6.62
C PHE A 243 -12.75 20.03 5.80
N ILE A 244 -13.21 20.31 4.58
CA ILE A 244 -12.60 21.32 3.71
C ILE A 244 -12.75 22.71 4.33
N ASN A 245 -13.90 23.01 4.94
CA ASN A 245 -14.15 24.26 5.64
C ASN A 245 -13.21 24.46 6.83
N ALA A 246 -12.90 23.40 7.56
CA ALA A 246 -11.93 23.43 8.66
C ALA A 246 -10.49 23.66 8.16
N LYS A 247 -10.19 23.31 6.91
CA LYS A 247 -8.88 23.49 6.25
C LYS A 247 -8.78 24.76 5.38
N LYS A 248 -9.84 25.58 5.34
CA LYS A 248 -9.93 26.82 4.52
C LYS A 248 -8.86 27.88 4.82
N SER A 249 -8.07 27.75 5.88
CA SER A 249 -7.14 28.83 6.26
C SER A 249 -5.96 29.02 5.31
N THR A 250 -5.58 28.04 4.46
CA THR A 250 -4.43 28.22 3.55
C THR A 250 -4.42 27.40 2.25
N GLU A 251 -5.11 26.26 2.12
CA GLU A 251 -4.75 25.24 1.10
C GLU A 251 -5.88 24.74 0.18
N CYS A 252 -7.15 25.03 0.48
CA CYS A 252 -8.29 24.57 -0.32
C CYS A 252 -9.28 25.69 -0.64
N SER A 253 -9.55 25.91 -1.93
CA SER A 253 -10.61 26.81 -2.36
C SER A 253 -11.99 26.24 -2.03
N SER A 254 -12.97 27.10 -1.71
CA SER A 254 -14.35 26.64 -1.51
C SER A 254 -14.97 26.04 -2.77
N GLU A 255 -14.44 26.41 -3.94
CA GLU A 255 -14.85 25.90 -5.24
C GLU A 255 -14.34 24.47 -5.45
N CYS A 256 -13.09 24.15 -5.07
CA CYS A 256 -12.54 22.80 -5.10
C CYS A 256 -13.44 21.82 -4.33
N GLY A 257 -13.85 22.17 -3.10
CA GLY A 257 -14.70 21.30 -2.29
C GLY A 257 -16.09 21.08 -2.88
N LYS A 258 -16.69 22.11 -3.48
CA LYS A 258 -17.98 21.99 -4.19
C LYS A 258 -17.85 21.12 -5.43
N ARG A 259 -16.79 21.31 -6.22
CA ARG A 259 -16.52 20.52 -7.43
C ARG A 259 -16.28 19.07 -7.07
N PHE A 260 -15.44 18.77 -6.07
CA PHE A 260 -15.23 17.39 -5.63
C PHE A 260 -16.54 16.74 -5.18
N THR A 261 -17.29 17.40 -4.31
CA THR A 261 -18.57 16.90 -3.79
C THR A 261 -19.59 16.64 -4.91
N THR A 262 -19.73 17.59 -5.84
CA THR A 262 -20.81 17.58 -6.82
C THR A 262 -20.46 16.77 -8.06
N LEU A 263 -19.21 16.84 -8.52
CA LEU A 263 -18.77 16.24 -9.78
C LEU A 263 -18.06 14.90 -9.58
N VAL A 264 -17.25 14.75 -8.52
CA VAL A 264 -16.42 13.55 -8.35
C VAL A 264 -17.15 12.53 -7.50
N LEU A 265 -17.49 12.91 -6.25
CA LEU A 265 -18.05 11.99 -5.27
C LEU A 265 -19.40 11.41 -5.72
N ARG A 266 -20.29 12.24 -6.28
CA ARG A 266 -21.58 11.78 -6.82
C ARG A 266 -21.48 10.93 -8.09
N LYS A 267 -20.47 11.17 -8.95
CA LYS A 267 -20.24 10.33 -10.14
C LYS A 267 -19.68 8.96 -9.74
N THR A 268 -18.84 8.92 -8.71
CA THR A 268 -18.23 7.67 -8.22
C THR A 268 -19.22 6.83 -7.41
N PHE A 269 -19.90 7.43 -6.43
CA PHE A 269 -20.92 6.74 -5.63
C PHE A 269 -22.30 6.90 -6.25
N THR A 270 -22.54 6.15 -7.33
CA THR A 270 -23.80 6.18 -8.06
C THR A 270 -24.97 5.68 -7.20
N GLN A 271 -26.21 6.01 -7.60
CA GLN A 271 -27.41 5.48 -6.95
C GLN A 271 -27.46 3.93 -6.96
N GLU A 272 -26.90 3.31 -8.00
CA GLU A 272 -26.76 1.86 -8.07
C GLU A 272 -25.81 1.32 -7.00
N TYR A 273 -24.66 1.98 -6.80
CA TYR A 273 -23.72 1.63 -5.74
C TYR A 273 -24.37 1.75 -4.36
N LEU A 274 -25.07 2.86 -4.09
CA LEU A 274 -25.77 3.07 -2.83
C LEU A 274 -26.85 2.00 -2.59
N LYS A 275 -27.64 1.66 -3.62
CA LYS A 275 -28.64 0.59 -3.54
C LYS A 275 -28.01 -0.78 -3.21
N ARG A 276 -26.83 -1.08 -3.78
CA ARG A 276 -26.10 -2.29 -3.43
C ARG A 276 -25.59 -2.26 -1.99
N LEU A 277 -25.06 -1.12 -1.56
CA LEU A 277 -24.58 -0.92 -0.20
C LEU A 277 -25.70 -1.08 0.84
N GLU A 278 -26.92 -0.65 0.49
CA GLU A 278 -28.14 -0.75 1.31
C GLU A 278 -28.90 -2.08 1.16
N SER A 279 -28.38 -3.01 0.36
CA SER A 279 -29.08 -4.26 0.10
C SER A 279 -29.20 -5.12 1.35
N GLU A 280 -30.40 -5.65 1.58
CA GLU A 280 -30.66 -6.67 2.60
C GLU A 280 -30.24 -8.08 2.16
N ALA A 281 -29.87 -8.26 0.89
CA ALA A 281 -29.43 -9.54 0.38
C ALA A 281 -28.01 -9.87 0.89
N PRO A 282 -27.73 -11.14 1.25
CA PRO A 282 -26.43 -11.55 1.74
C PRO A 282 -25.30 -11.17 0.79
N LEU A 283 -24.20 -10.67 1.37
CA LEU A 283 -22.95 -10.32 0.68
C LEU A 283 -23.02 -9.17 -0.34
N ILE A 284 -24.19 -8.66 -0.74
CA ILE A 284 -24.27 -7.57 -1.73
C ILE A 284 -23.63 -6.29 -1.17
N GLY A 285 -23.99 -5.91 0.06
CA GLY A 285 -23.39 -4.77 0.76
C GLY A 285 -21.89 -4.95 0.99
N ILE A 286 -21.46 -6.13 1.46
CA ILE A 286 -20.03 -6.45 1.65
C ILE A 286 -19.25 -6.38 0.34
N SER A 287 -19.82 -6.85 -0.76
CA SER A 287 -19.22 -6.74 -2.08
C SER A 287 -19.11 -5.29 -2.53
N ALA A 288 -20.07 -4.43 -2.18
CA ALA A 288 -19.96 -2.98 -2.42
C ALA A 288 -18.86 -2.32 -1.57
N LEU A 289 -18.68 -2.72 -0.30
CA LEU A 289 -17.59 -2.21 0.55
C LEU A 289 -16.21 -2.60 0.03
N ARG A 290 -16.05 -3.83 -0.46
CA ARG A 290 -14.82 -4.27 -1.14
C ARG A 290 -14.45 -3.35 -2.32
N GLU A 291 -15.42 -2.65 -2.90
CA GLU A 291 -15.15 -1.79 -4.06
C GLU A 291 -14.51 -0.44 -3.74
N LEU A 292 -14.45 -0.04 -2.46
CA LEU A 292 -13.97 1.27 -2.05
C LEU A 292 -12.58 1.65 -2.59
N PRO A 293 -11.54 0.78 -2.60
CA PRO A 293 -10.22 1.14 -3.15
C PRO A 293 -10.26 1.50 -4.65
N ARG A 294 -11.03 0.77 -5.46
CA ARG A 294 -11.25 1.09 -6.88
C ARG A 294 -12.02 2.38 -7.03
N LEU A 295 -13.05 2.60 -6.23
CA LEU A 295 -13.81 3.85 -6.28
C LEU A 295 -12.91 5.04 -5.94
N ARG A 296 -12.07 4.92 -4.91
CA ARG A 296 -11.00 5.87 -4.57
C ARG A 296 -10.05 6.13 -5.75
N ARG A 297 -9.60 5.08 -6.44
CA ARG A 297 -8.81 5.22 -7.68
C ARG A 297 -9.59 5.96 -8.77
N ASP A 298 -10.82 5.54 -9.04
CA ASP A 298 -11.62 6.06 -10.13
C ASP A 298 -11.93 7.55 -9.89
N MET A 299 -12.06 7.99 -8.64
CA MET A 299 -12.13 9.41 -8.26
C MET A 299 -10.90 10.19 -8.72
N ILE A 300 -9.69 9.69 -8.48
CA ILE A 300 -8.47 10.37 -8.95
C ILE A 300 -8.45 10.45 -10.46
N ILE A 301 -8.79 9.36 -11.15
CA ILE A 301 -8.83 9.34 -12.62
C ILE A 301 -9.85 10.36 -13.14
N THR A 302 -11.04 10.45 -12.54
CA THR A 302 -12.06 11.44 -12.89
C THR A 302 -11.57 12.86 -12.63
N MET A 303 -10.93 13.10 -11.47
CA MET A 303 -10.33 14.40 -11.16
C MET A 303 -9.27 14.79 -12.18
N ARG A 304 -8.45 13.87 -12.70
CA ARG A 304 -7.44 14.18 -13.73
C ARG A 304 -8.03 14.46 -15.11
N LYS A 305 -9.20 13.89 -15.44
CA LYS A 305 -9.82 14.01 -16.78
C LYS A 305 -10.71 15.24 -16.94
N ASP A 306 -11.43 15.65 -15.89
CA ASP A 306 -12.45 16.72 -15.96
C ASP A 306 -11.84 18.14 -15.94
N ASP A 307 -10.59 18.31 -16.41
CA ASP A 307 -9.86 19.60 -16.48
C ASP A 307 -9.83 20.35 -15.13
N PHE A 308 -9.86 19.58 -14.02
CA PHE A 308 -9.50 20.09 -12.71
C PHE A 308 -8.08 20.63 -12.88
N SER A 309 -7.87 21.93 -12.67
CA SER A 309 -6.54 22.53 -12.77
C SER A 309 -5.69 22.00 -11.61
N TRP A 310 -5.17 20.77 -11.76
CA TRP A 310 -4.39 20.06 -10.75
C TRP A 310 -3.21 20.91 -10.32
N GLU A 311 -2.65 21.72 -11.21
CA GLU A 311 -1.54 22.62 -10.91
C GLU A 311 -1.90 23.72 -9.91
N ILE A 312 -3.17 24.15 -9.84
CA ILE A 312 -3.64 25.21 -8.93
C ILE A 312 -4.19 24.62 -7.63
N GLU A 313 -4.66 23.36 -7.64
CA GLU A 313 -5.35 22.74 -6.50
C GLU A 313 -4.70 21.41 -6.03
N ALA A 314 -3.45 21.12 -6.41
CA ALA A 314 -2.74 19.87 -6.09
C ALA A 314 -2.76 19.54 -4.59
N ASP A 315 -2.46 20.55 -3.76
CA ASP A 315 -2.47 20.39 -2.31
C ASP A 315 -3.87 20.09 -1.78
N CYS A 316 -4.90 20.74 -2.35
CA CYS A 316 -6.27 20.47 -1.94
C CYS A 316 -6.70 19.05 -2.30
N VAL A 317 -6.34 18.57 -3.50
CA VAL A 317 -6.61 17.19 -3.89
C VAL A 317 -5.88 16.20 -2.97
N LYS A 318 -4.62 16.46 -2.62
CA LYS A 318 -3.86 15.63 -1.66
C LYS A 318 -4.61 15.53 -0.32
N HIS A 319 -5.13 16.64 0.20
CA HIS A 319 -5.89 16.66 1.46
C HIS A 319 -7.22 15.92 1.38
N ILE A 320 -7.95 16.07 0.26
CA ILE A 320 -9.21 15.35 0.06
C ILE A 320 -8.95 13.84 -0.05
N MET A 321 -7.92 13.44 -0.78
CA MET A 321 -7.53 12.03 -0.89
C MET A 321 -7.07 11.46 0.44
N PHE A 322 -6.31 12.24 1.22
CA PHE A 322 -5.95 11.86 2.59
C PHE A 322 -7.18 11.61 3.45
N TRP A 323 -8.14 12.54 3.46
CA TRP A 323 -9.39 12.36 4.21
C TRP A 323 -10.17 11.14 3.75
N LEU A 324 -10.25 10.89 2.45
CA LEU A 324 -10.95 9.74 1.90
C LEU A 324 -10.28 8.43 2.33
N ASP A 325 -8.95 8.36 2.24
CA ASP A 325 -8.17 7.20 2.66
C ASP A 325 -8.38 6.92 4.16
N GLU A 326 -8.41 7.95 5.01
CA GLU A 326 -8.74 7.83 6.44
C GLU A 326 -10.14 7.26 6.66
N LYS A 327 -11.15 7.76 5.94
CA LYS A 327 -12.53 7.26 6.06
C LYS A 327 -12.64 5.80 5.63
N ILE A 328 -11.97 5.42 4.54
CA ILE A 328 -11.91 4.04 4.07
C ILE A 328 -11.20 3.14 5.09
N ASN A 329 -10.08 3.59 5.65
CA ASN A 329 -9.33 2.87 6.68
C ASN A 329 -10.18 2.64 7.93
N ILE A 330 -10.94 3.64 8.40
CA ILE A 330 -11.85 3.49 9.55
C ILE A 330 -12.91 2.41 9.27
N VAL A 331 -13.51 2.40 8.09
CA VAL A 331 -14.48 1.37 7.69
C VAL A 331 -13.85 -0.02 7.78
N PHE A 332 -12.66 -0.20 7.19
CA PHE A 332 -12.01 -1.51 7.18
C PHE A 332 -11.49 -1.92 8.56
N THR A 333 -10.86 -1.04 9.33
CA THR A 333 -10.47 -1.30 10.72
C THR A 333 -11.67 -1.78 11.53
N THR A 334 -12.83 -1.14 11.38
CA THR A 334 -14.04 -1.53 12.11
C THR A 334 -14.59 -2.88 11.65
N LEU A 335 -14.54 -3.17 10.34
CA LEU A 335 -14.86 -4.49 9.80
C LEU A 335 -13.92 -5.57 10.36
N GLY A 336 -12.61 -5.32 10.40
CA GLY A 336 -11.62 -6.23 10.96
C GLY A 336 -11.87 -6.53 12.44
N ASN A 337 -12.33 -5.54 13.21
CA ASN A 337 -12.70 -5.74 14.61
C ASN A 337 -13.99 -6.55 14.78
N SER A 338 -14.92 -6.47 13.84
CA SER A 338 -16.16 -7.27 13.86
C SER A 338 -15.92 -8.79 13.77
N TYR A 339 -14.78 -9.19 13.22
CA TYR A 339 -14.35 -10.59 13.15
C TYR A 339 -14.11 -11.22 14.55
N HIS A 340 -13.85 -10.41 15.59
CA HIS A 340 -13.55 -10.90 16.95
C HIS A 340 -14.68 -10.72 17.95
N ASN A 341 -15.40 -9.59 17.89
CA ASN A 341 -16.17 -9.11 19.04
C ASN A 341 -17.48 -9.86 19.35
N LYS A 342 -17.81 -10.98 18.67
CA LYS A 342 -19.13 -11.63 18.81
C LYS A 342 -19.15 -13.16 18.73
N ILE A 343 -18.02 -13.84 18.95
CA ILE A 343 -17.97 -15.31 18.99
C ILE A 343 -17.81 -15.87 20.42
N TYR A 344 -17.79 -15.00 21.43
CA TYR A 344 -17.90 -15.38 22.84
C TYR A 344 -18.97 -14.56 23.55
#